data_AF-A0A950LSD3-F1
#
_entry.id   AF-A0A950LSD3-F1
#
_cell.length_a   1.000
_cell.length_b   1.000
_cell.length_c   1.000
_cell.angle_alpha   90.00
_cell.angle_beta   90.00
_cell.angle_gamma   90.00
#
_symmetry.space_group_name_H-M   'P 1'
#
loop_
_entity.id
_entity.type
_entity.pdbx_description
1 polymer ?
#
loop_
_entity_poly.entity_id
_entity_poly.type
_entity_poly.pdbx_seq_one_letter_code
_entity_poly.pdbx_strand_id
1 'polypeptide(L)'
;MRRREFLQSSIAAGAGIRHLRNSDAGAAESRPAQSCSLPFPKIPGLTQYVADFVVRTQLADIPSAVIEIGKKSLLDGMGLALAGSKLPTADILQSYMHLLGFNGTLTTGASVVGTSSKLPPRFA
;
A
#
# COMPACT_ATOMS: atom_id res chain seq x y z
N MET A 1 -0.18 10.27 -43.89
CA MET A 1 1.16 9.91 -43.40
C MET A 1 1.02 8.82 -42.34
N ARG A 2 1.62 7.65 -42.56
CA ARG A 2 1.47 6.45 -41.71
C ARG A 2 2.55 6.42 -40.63
N ARG A 3 2.16 6.11 -39.38
CA ARG A 3 2.99 6.05 -38.16
C ARG A 3 4.22 5.13 -38.20
N ARG A 4 4.49 4.43 -39.30
CA ARG A 4 5.56 3.43 -39.43
C ARG A 4 6.88 3.97 -39.99
N GLU A 5 6.89 5.13 -40.64
CA GLU A 5 8.11 5.67 -41.25
C GLU A 5 8.97 6.48 -40.26
N PHE A 6 8.40 6.93 -39.14
CA PHE A 6 9.11 7.74 -38.15
C PHE A 6 10.08 6.92 -37.28
N LEU A 7 9.89 5.60 -37.18
CA LEU A 7 10.74 4.72 -36.37
C LEU A 7 11.95 4.16 -37.13
N GLN A 8 11.99 4.28 -38.46
CA GLN A 8 13.10 3.74 -39.26
C GLN A 8 14.27 4.73 -39.42
N SER A 9 14.06 6.03 -39.20
CA SER A 9 15.10 7.06 -39.38
C SER A 9 16.04 7.26 -38.19
N SER A 10 15.94 6.45 -37.12
CA SER A 10 16.73 6.65 -35.89
C SER A 10 17.95 5.73 -35.74
N ILE A 11 18.19 4.78 -36.67
CA ILE A 11 19.24 3.75 -36.50
C ILE A 11 20.57 4.11 -37.19
N ALA A 12 20.62 5.15 -38.02
CA ALA A 12 21.80 5.48 -38.83
C ALA A 12 22.45 6.82 -38.46
N ALA A 13 22.79 7.04 -37.19
CA ALA A 13 23.67 8.14 -36.80
C ALA A 13 24.46 7.78 -35.52
N GLY A 14 25.76 7.53 -35.67
CA GLY A 14 26.70 7.75 -34.56
C GLY A 14 27.42 6.54 -33.99
N ALA A 15 27.94 5.64 -34.84
CA ALA A 15 29.17 4.92 -34.52
C ALA A 15 30.31 5.96 -34.43
N GLY A 16 30.60 6.47 -33.23
CA GLY A 16 31.61 7.53 -33.12
C GLY A 16 31.85 8.17 -31.76
N ILE A 17 31.65 7.48 -30.63
CA ILE A 17 32.22 7.89 -29.33
C ILE A 17 32.64 6.64 -28.55
N ARG A 18 33.85 6.15 -28.83
CA ARG A 18 34.60 5.19 -27.99
C ARG A 18 35.85 5.89 -27.44
N HIS A 19 35.69 6.62 -26.34
CA HIS A 19 36.71 7.16 -25.40
C HIS A 19 35.96 8.29 -24.66
N LEU A 20 35.57 8.19 -23.39
CA LEU A 20 36.36 7.91 -22.19
C LEU A 20 35.45 7.17 -21.20
N ARG A 21 35.67 5.87 -21.00
CA ARG A 21 35.09 5.13 -19.87
C ARG A 21 35.98 5.39 -18.67
N ASN A 22 35.81 6.54 -18.02
CA ASN A 22 36.43 6.77 -16.72
C ASN A 22 35.78 5.79 -15.75
N SER A 23 36.53 4.76 -15.41
CA SER A 23 36.15 3.82 -14.35
C SER A 23 36.54 4.45 -13.03
N ASP A 24 35.90 5.57 -12.70
CA ASP A 24 35.65 5.87 -11.29
C ASP A 24 34.46 5.01 -10.92
N ALA A 25 34.77 3.74 -10.67
CA ALA A 25 34.02 2.98 -9.70
C ALA A 25 34.10 3.79 -8.40
N GLY A 26 33.21 4.77 -8.29
CA GLY A 26 32.86 5.37 -7.01
C GLY A 26 32.42 4.18 -6.19
N ALA A 27 33.34 3.69 -5.36
CA ALA A 27 33.00 2.87 -4.24
C ALA A 27 31.88 3.64 -3.53
N ALA A 28 30.65 3.16 -3.69
CA ALA A 28 29.59 3.52 -2.78
C ALA A 28 30.08 2.98 -1.44
N GLU A 29 30.86 3.80 -0.75
CA GLU A 29 31.26 3.58 0.61
C GLU A 29 29.93 3.41 1.33
N SER A 30 29.66 2.17 1.73
CA SER A 30 28.55 1.83 2.60
C SER A 30 28.81 2.59 3.89
N ARG A 31 28.36 3.86 3.94
CA ARG A 31 28.21 4.56 5.20
C ARG A 31 27.46 3.58 6.08
N PRO A 32 28.04 3.11 7.20
CA PRO A 32 27.27 2.31 8.14
C PRO A 32 26.01 3.12 8.40
N ALA A 33 24.85 2.51 8.22
CA ALA A 33 23.57 3.15 8.48
C ALA A 33 23.72 3.83 9.84
N GLN A 34 23.76 5.17 9.85
CA GLN A 34 23.80 5.92 11.09
C GLN A 34 22.49 5.57 11.78
N SER A 35 22.57 4.61 12.71
CA SER A 35 21.46 4.28 13.58
C SER A 35 21.10 5.60 14.25
N CYS A 36 19.87 6.08 14.06
CA CYS A 36 19.35 7.18 14.84
C CYS A 36 19.54 6.79 16.31
N SER A 37 20.56 7.34 16.96
CA SER A 37 20.98 6.98 18.32
C SER A 37 20.16 7.71 19.37
N LEU A 38 19.05 8.33 18.96
CA LEU A 38 18.14 8.97 19.89
C LEU A 38 17.51 7.88 20.76
N PRO A 39 17.66 7.97 22.10
CA PRO A 39 17.02 7.03 22.99
C PRO A 39 15.50 7.09 22.78
N PHE A 40 14.86 5.92 22.66
CA PHE A 40 13.41 5.87 22.60
C PHE A 40 12.82 6.52 23.86
N PRO A 41 11.89 7.48 23.73
CA PRO A 41 11.34 8.20 24.86
C PRO A 41 10.67 7.22 25.83
N LYS A 42 11.13 7.20 27.08
CA LYS A 42 10.51 6.41 28.14
C LYS A 42 9.40 7.24 28.77
N ILE A 43 8.16 6.91 28.43
CA ILE A 43 6.96 7.58 28.96
C ILE A 43 6.18 6.54 29.79
N PRO A 44 6.42 6.47 31.11
CA PRO A 44 5.72 5.52 31.97
C PRO A 44 4.20 5.68 31.85
N GLY A 45 3.47 4.56 31.74
CA GLY A 45 2.01 4.58 31.67
C GLY A 45 1.40 4.91 30.30
N LEU A 46 2.20 5.19 29.26
CA LEU A 46 1.67 5.52 27.93
C LEU A 46 0.73 4.44 27.36
N THR A 47 1.12 3.16 27.46
CA THR A 47 0.29 2.04 27.01
C THR A 47 -1.05 1.99 27.75
N GLN A 48 -1.02 2.23 29.07
CA GLN A 48 -2.24 2.26 29.88
C GLN A 48 -3.14 3.42 29.46
N TYR A 49 -2.58 4.62 29.30
CA TYR A 49 -3.32 5.79 28.84
C TYR A 49 -4.02 5.57 27.50
N VAL A 50 -3.30 5.01 26.50
CA VAL A 50 -3.88 4.75 25.17
C VAL A 50 -4.98 3.69 25.24
N ALA A 51 -4.76 2.62 26.01
CA ALA A 51 -5.77 1.59 26.20
C ALA A 51 -7.04 2.14 26.87
N ASP A 52 -6.88 2.94 27.94
CA ASP A 52 -7.99 3.58 28.63
C ASP A 52 -8.73 4.56 27.71
N PHE A 53 -8.02 5.33 26.89
CA PHE A 53 -8.62 6.20 25.88
C PHE A 53 -9.48 5.38 24.89
N VAL A 54 -8.92 4.36 24.23
CA VAL A 54 -9.63 3.55 23.23
C VAL A 54 -10.88 2.87 23.82
N VAL A 55 -10.79 2.35 25.04
CA VAL A 55 -11.88 1.60 25.68
C VAL A 55 -12.98 2.52 26.23
N ARG A 56 -12.62 3.72 26.71
CA ARG A 56 -13.58 4.62 27.38
C ARG A 56 -14.20 5.67 26.47
N THR A 57 -13.58 6.01 25.34
CA THR A 57 -14.13 7.00 24.41
C THR A 57 -15.48 6.55 23.86
N GLN A 58 -16.48 7.41 24.01
CA GLN A 58 -17.81 7.24 23.45
C GLN A 58 -18.02 8.15 22.25
N LEU A 59 -19.03 7.85 21.43
CA LEU A 59 -19.38 8.68 20.28
C LEU A 59 -19.66 10.14 20.66
N ALA A 60 -20.26 10.38 21.83
CA ALA A 60 -20.56 11.73 22.33
C ALA A 60 -19.30 12.54 22.68
N ASP A 61 -18.17 11.87 22.92
CA ASP A 61 -16.89 12.52 23.23
C ASP A 61 -16.17 12.99 21.96
N ILE A 62 -16.59 12.52 20.78
CA ILE A 62 -15.96 12.83 19.49
C ILE A 62 -16.47 14.19 18.99
N PRO A 63 -15.60 15.20 18.79
CA PRO A 63 -16.01 16.49 18.28
C PRO A 63 -16.70 16.38 16.91
N SER A 64 -17.73 17.17 16.68
CA SER A 64 -18.50 17.14 15.42
C SER A 64 -17.63 17.32 14.18
N ALA A 65 -16.63 18.20 14.23
CA ALA A 65 -15.67 18.40 13.15
C ALA A 65 -14.87 17.12 12.83
N VAL A 66 -14.50 16.33 13.84
CA VAL A 66 -13.78 15.05 13.67
C VAL A 66 -14.70 14.01 13.06
N ILE A 67 -15.98 13.97 13.46
CA ILE A 67 -16.99 13.08 12.85
C ILE A 67 -17.13 13.37 11.34
N GLU A 68 -17.23 14.65 10.97
CA GLU A 68 -17.34 15.03 9.56
C GLU A 68 -16.12 14.66 8.72
N ILE A 69 -14.91 14.79 9.28
CA ILE A 69 -13.69 14.31 8.64
C ILE A 69 -13.69 12.78 8.55
N GLY A 70 -14.08 12.09 9.63
CA GLY A 70 -14.16 10.64 9.67
C GLY A 70 -15.09 10.06 8.59
N LYS A 71 -16.25 10.67 8.38
CA LYS A 71 -17.18 10.30 7.28
C LYS A 71 -16.52 10.43 5.91
N LYS A 72 -15.77 11.50 5.67
CA LYS A 72 -15.06 11.71 4.40
C LYS A 72 -13.96 10.68 4.20
N SER A 73 -13.17 10.40 5.25
CA SER A 73 -12.11 9.38 5.19
C SER A 73 -12.66 7.97 4.98
N LEU A 74 -13.79 7.62 5.60
CA LEU A 74 -14.47 6.35 5.36
C LEU A 74 -14.94 6.22 3.90
N LEU A 75 -15.53 7.28 3.35
CA LEU A 75 -15.99 7.31 1.97
C LEU A 75 -14.83 7.16 0.98
N ASP A 76 -13.72 7.86 1.22
CA ASP A 76 -12.49 7.74 0.43
C ASP A 76 -11.91 6.32 0.47
N GLY A 77 -11.73 5.77 1.68
CA GLY A 77 -11.22 4.42 1.88
C GLY A 77 -12.08 3.35 1.19
N MET A 78 -13.41 3.46 1.29
CA MET A 78 -14.34 2.54 0.60
C MET A 78 -14.27 2.69 -0.92
N GLY A 79 -14.22 3.93 -1.43
CA GLY A 79 -14.10 4.19 -2.87
C GLY A 79 -12.82 3.62 -3.46
N LEU A 80 -11.69 3.82 -2.77
CA LEU A 80 -10.39 3.30 -3.18
C LEU A 80 -10.35 1.77 -3.10
N ALA A 81 -10.90 1.16 -2.04
CA ALA A 81 -10.99 -0.31 -1.92
C ALA A 81 -11.83 -0.92 -3.06
N LEU A 82 -12.96 -0.29 -3.40
CA LEU A 82 -13.80 -0.74 -4.50
C LEU A 82 -13.09 -0.63 -5.86
N ALA A 83 -12.39 0.48 -6.12
CA ALA A 83 -11.57 0.61 -7.33
C ALA A 83 -10.45 -0.44 -7.37
N GLY A 84 -9.79 -0.68 -6.22
CA GLY A 84 -8.73 -1.68 -6.06
C GLY A 84 -9.18 -3.12 -6.30
N SER A 85 -10.46 -3.44 -6.05
CA SER A 85 -11.04 -4.76 -6.30
C SER A 85 -11.00 -5.19 -7.78
N LYS A 86 -10.75 -4.27 -8.71
CA LYS A 86 -10.63 -4.53 -10.16
C LYS A 86 -9.18 -4.64 -10.64
N LEU A 87 -8.19 -4.49 -9.75
CA LEU A 87 -6.79 -4.66 -10.10
C LEU A 87 -6.41 -6.14 -10.17
N PRO A 88 -5.42 -6.54 -10.99
CA PRO A 88 -4.95 -7.93 -11.09
C PRO A 88 -4.51 -8.55 -9.75
N THR A 89 -4.09 -7.73 -8.79
CA THR A 89 -3.76 -8.17 -7.43
C THR A 89 -4.94 -8.84 -6.73
N ALA A 90 -6.18 -8.46 -7.05
CA ALA A 90 -7.37 -9.07 -6.48
C ALA A 90 -7.50 -10.56 -6.87
N ASP A 91 -7.11 -10.93 -8.09
CA ASP A 91 -7.14 -12.33 -8.56
C ASP A 91 -6.07 -13.18 -7.87
N ILE A 92 -4.90 -12.59 -7.60
CA ILE A 92 -3.82 -13.24 -6.84
C ILE A 92 -4.29 -13.52 -5.41
N LEU A 93 -4.90 -12.54 -4.74
CA LEU A 93 -5.43 -12.71 -3.39
C LEU A 93 -6.53 -13.78 -3.36
N GLN A 94 -7.45 -13.79 -4.33
CA GLN A 94 -8.49 -14.82 -4.43
C GLN A 94 -7.88 -16.22 -4.63
N SER A 95 -6.87 -16.35 -5.48
CA SER A 95 -6.17 -17.62 -5.71
C SER A 95 -5.48 -18.11 -4.43
N TYR A 96 -4.85 -17.18 -3.68
CA TYR A 96 -4.25 -17.50 -2.38
C TYR A 96 -5.30 -17.95 -1.36
N MET A 97 -6.47 -17.30 -1.31
CA MET A 97 -7.58 -17.71 -0.45
C MET A 97 -8.09 -19.12 -0.81
N HIS A 98 -8.19 -19.44 -2.10
CA HIS A 98 -8.57 -20.78 -2.57
C HIS A 98 -7.55 -21.84 -2.13
N LEU A 99 -6.24 -21.54 -2.17
CA LEU A 99 -5.20 -22.45 -1.66
C LEU A 99 -5.32 -22.70 -0.15
N LEU A 100 -5.81 -21.72 0.61
CA LEU A 100 -6.11 -21.87 2.03
C LEU A 100 -7.45 -22.60 2.30
N GLY A 101 -8.16 -23.03 1.25
CA GLY A 101 -9.45 -23.72 1.34
C GLY A 101 -10.66 -22.78 1.41
N PHE A 102 -10.48 -21.49 1.16
CA PHE A 102 -11.58 -20.51 1.14
C PHE A 102 -11.98 -20.18 -0.29
N ASN A 103 -13.10 -20.75 -0.72
CA ASN A 103 -13.57 -20.65 -2.10
C ASN A 103 -14.68 -19.59 -2.27
N GLY A 104 -14.77 -18.63 -1.35
CA GLY A 104 -15.77 -17.55 -1.38
C GLY A 104 -17.21 -17.98 -1.09
N THR A 105 -17.45 -19.25 -0.75
CA THR A 105 -18.78 -19.84 -0.51
C THR A 105 -19.22 -19.81 0.96
N LEU A 106 -18.45 -19.14 1.82
CA LEU A 106 -18.80 -19.03 3.23
C LEU A 106 -20.15 -18.33 3.39
N THR A 107 -21.11 -19.03 4.01
CA THR A 107 -22.43 -18.47 4.34
C THR A 107 -22.31 -17.48 5.50
N THR A 108 -21.41 -17.77 6.45
CA THR A 108 -21.06 -16.95 7.61
C THR A 108 -19.63 -16.43 7.46
N GLY A 109 -19.47 -15.10 7.38
CA GLY A 109 -18.18 -14.44 7.22
C GLY A 109 -18.34 -12.94 7.01
N ALA A 110 -17.20 -12.23 6.90
CA ALA A 110 -17.16 -10.83 6.51
C ALA A 110 -17.10 -10.71 4.98
N SER A 111 -17.73 -9.68 4.45
CA SER A 111 -17.83 -9.44 3.01
C SER A 111 -16.54 -8.85 2.45
N VAL A 112 -16.05 -9.40 1.35
CA VAL A 112 -14.89 -8.85 0.64
C VAL A 112 -15.36 -7.74 -0.30
N VAL A 113 -14.84 -6.52 -0.08
CA VAL A 113 -15.25 -5.32 -0.83
C VAL A 113 -15.10 -5.54 -2.35
N GLY A 114 -16.15 -5.22 -3.11
CA GLY A 114 -16.17 -5.32 -4.57
C GLY A 114 -16.46 -6.72 -5.13
N THR A 115 -16.79 -7.68 -4.28
CA THR A 115 -17.17 -9.06 -4.66
C THR A 115 -18.44 -9.51 -3.94
N SER A 116 -18.99 -10.67 -4.33
CA SER A 116 -20.07 -11.36 -3.60
C SER A 116 -19.55 -12.39 -2.58
N SER A 117 -18.23 -12.55 -2.47
CA SER A 117 -17.60 -13.56 -1.63
C SER A 117 -17.54 -13.13 -0.16
N LYS A 118 -17.57 -14.13 0.73
CA LYS A 118 -17.30 -13.94 2.15
C LYS A 118 -16.08 -14.73 2.58
N LEU A 119 -15.32 -14.16 3.51
CA LEU A 119 -14.12 -14.75 4.10
C LEU A 119 -14.16 -14.62 5.64
N PRO A 120 -13.31 -15.37 6.38
CA PRO A 120 -13.10 -15.11 7.80
C PRO A 120 -12.66 -13.64 8.00
N PRO A 121 -13.09 -12.93 9.07
CA PRO A 121 -12.83 -11.50 9.24
C PRO A 121 -11.35 -11.06 9.18
N ARG A 122 -10.42 -11.97 9.50
CA ARG A 122 -8.97 -11.71 9.39
C ARG A 122 -8.45 -11.61 7.95
N PHE A 123 -9.27 -11.98 6.96
CA PHE A 123 -8.90 -12.07 5.54
C PHE A 123 -9.85 -11.29 4.60
N ALA A 124 -10.92 -10.69 5.13
CA ALA A 124 -11.98 -10.05 4.35
C ALA A 124 -11.71 -8.57 4.08
#